data_AF-A0A252CWC9-F1
#
_entry.id   AF-A0A252CWC9-F1
#
_cell.length_a   1.000
_cell.length_b   1.000
_cell.length_c   1.000
_cell.angle_alpha   90.00
_cell.angle_beta   90.00
_cell.angle_gamma   90.00
#
_symmetry.space_group_name_H-M   'P 1'
#
loop_
_entity.id
_entity.type
_entity.pdbx_description
1 polymer ?
#
loop_
_entity_poly.entity_id
_entity_poly.type
_entity_poly.pdbx_seq_one_letter_code
_entity_poly.pdbx_strand_id
1 'polypeptide(L)'
;MSNVFEAIICAIDFARANNLLATISSELTLEVVKINETLFVIYRVEQNRPKLIFDRQIEYLASQLSLEISAVLVARYDSRIGHRSSIVFKEGLPIYSFDENDEIWVLLNEEGNPLIDGENFSINSMKDDEEYETICNAIQLGLQALGVENYNEVYSFITSN
;
A
#
# COMPACT_ATOMS: atom_id res chain seq x y z
N MET A 1 12.40 -13.59 -4.23
CA MET A 1 12.53 -13.57 -2.75
C MET A 1 11.14 -13.29 -2.19
N SER A 2 10.72 -13.98 -1.13
CA SER A 2 9.47 -13.66 -0.46
C SER A 2 9.61 -12.34 0.28
N ASN A 3 8.76 -11.37 -0.03
CA ASN A 3 8.77 -10.06 0.58
C ASN A 3 7.45 -9.79 1.30
N VAL A 4 7.54 -9.31 2.54
CA VAL A 4 6.39 -8.82 3.31
C VAL A 4 6.71 -7.39 3.69
N PHE A 5 5.82 -6.49 3.31
CA PHE A 5 6.00 -5.07 3.44
C PHE A 5 4.76 -4.44 4.08
N GLU A 6 4.99 -3.61 5.09
CA GLU A 6 3.95 -2.87 5.82
C GLU A 6 4.46 -1.46 6.09
N ALA A 7 3.74 -0.46 5.59
CA ALA A 7 4.15 0.93 5.73
C ALA A 7 2.99 1.92 5.72
N ILE A 8 3.31 3.15 6.10
CA ILE A 8 2.47 4.33 5.97
C ILE A 8 3.07 5.23 4.89
N ILE A 9 2.26 5.59 3.89
CA ILE A 9 2.61 6.53 2.83
C ILE A 9 1.90 7.84 3.11
N CYS A 10 2.63 8.95 3.08
CA CYS A 10 2.08 10.26 3.40
C CYS A 10 2.84 11.39 2.70
N ALA A 11 2.13 12.51 2.53
CA ALA A 11 2.72 13.75 2.03
C ALA A 11 3.06 14.68 3.19
N ILE A 12 4.32 14.71 3.59
CA ILE A 12 4.83 15.47 4.74
C ILE A 12 6.28 15.86 4.50
N ASP A 13 6.81 16.91 5.13
CA ASP A 13 8.25 17.14 5.13
C ASP A 13 9.02 16.17 6.06
N PHE A 14 10.24 15.78 5.67
CA PHE A 14 11.05 14.79 6.41
C PHE A 14 11.29 15.16 7.88
N ALA A 15 11.53 16.44 8.17
CA ALA A 15 11.82 16.90 9.52
C ALA A 15 10.59 16.74 10.42
N ARG A 16 9.41 17.15 9.92
CA ARG A 16 8.14 16.98 10.61
C ARG A 16 7.77 15.51 10.78
N ALA A 17 8.01 14.65 9.78
CA ALA A 17 7.78 13.22 9.90
C ALA A 17 8.58 12.60 11.07
N ASN A 18 9.87 12.90 11.15
CA ASN A 18 10.72 12.41 12.25
C ASN A 18 10.29 12.96 13.60
N ASN A 19 9.95 14.26 13.68
CA ASN A 19 9.48 14.86 14.92
C ASN A 19 8.17 14.22 15.39
N LEU A 20 7.21 13.99 14.50
CA LEU A 20 5.95 13.33 14.84
C LEU A 20 6.18 11.88 15.32
N LEU A 21 7.01 11.12 14.62
CA LEU A 21 7.34 9.75 15.02
C LEU A 21 8.08 9.69 16.37
N ALA A 22 8.87 10.69 16.71
CA ALA A 22 9.49 10.78 18.04
C ALA A 22 8.48 11.06 19.17
N THR A 23 7.32 11.64 18.85
CA THR A 23 6.26 11.96 19.83
C THR A 23 5.20 10.86 19.96
N ILE A 24 4.97 10.08 18.91
CA ILE A 24 3.98 9.00 18.92
C ILE A 24 4.66 7.73 19.42
N SER A 25 4.23 7.25 20.59
CA SER A 25 4.73 5.98 21.12
C SER A 25 4.27 4.82 20.23
N SER A 26 5.24 4.04 19.75
CA SER A 26 5.02 2.80 19.00
C SER A 26 6.06 1.77 19.44
N GLU A 27 5.64 0.52 19.57
CA GLU A 27 6.55 -0.62 19.77
C GLU A 27 7.21 -1.07 18.47
N LEU A 28 6.78 -0.51 17.33
CA LEU A 28 7.33 -0.82 16.01
C LEU A 28 8.67 -0.13 15.81
N THR A 29 9.64 -0.87 15.28
CA THR A 29 10.85 -0.26 14.71
C THR A 29 10.51 0.25 13.31
N LEU A 30 10.67 1.56 13.10
CA LEU A 30 10.25 2.23 11.87
C LEU A 30 11.42 2.95 11.22
N GLU A 31 11.44 2.97 9.89
CA GLU A 31 12.33 3.80 9.09
C GLU A 31 11.54 4.72 8.17
N VAL A 32 12.06 5.94 7.98
CA VAL A 32 11.47 6.95 7.11
C VAL A 32 12.33 7.10 5.88
N VAL A 33 11.74 6.86 4.72
CA VAL A 33 12.40 7.04 3.41
C VAL A 33 11.63 8.09 2.62
N LYS A 34 12.38 9.05 2.08
CA LYS A 34 11.88 9.98 1.08
C LYS A 34 11.82 9.25 -0.26
N ILE A 35 10.64 9.16 -0.87
CA ILE A 35 10.49 8.62 -2.22
C ILE A 35 10.75 9.72 -3.24
N ASN A 36 10.03 10.84 -3.10
CA ASN A 36 10.19 12.01 -3.95
C ASN A 36 9.99 13.30 -3.14
N GLU A 37 9.88 14.45 -3.81
CA GLU A 37 9.72 15.74 -3.13
C GLU A 37 8.49 15.84 -2.23
N THR A 38 7.45 15.07 -2.55
CA THR A 38 6.15 15.15 -1.90
C THR A 38 5.81 13.94 -1.04
N LEU A 39 6.39 12.77 -1.32
CA LEU A 39 5.96 11.50 -0.71
C LEU A 39 7.06 10.85 0.12
N PHE A 40 6.62 10.34 1.26
CA PHE A 40 7.44 9.63 2.24
C PHE A 40 6.79 8.30 2.58
N VAL A 41 7.65 7.33 2.86
CA VAL A 41 7.28 6.00 3.31
C VAL A 41 7.86 5.78 4.69
N ILE A 42 6.98 5.49 5.64
CA ILE A 42 7.34 5.10 7.01
C ILE A 42 7.05 3.60 7.10
N TYR A 43 8.08 2.77 6.97
CA TYR A 43 7.90 1.33 6.90
C TYR A 43 8.43 0.63 8.15
N ARG A 44 7.82 -0.52 8.45
CA ARG A 44 8.25 -1.37 9.55
C ARG A 44 9.53 -2.11 9.19
N VAL A 45 10.56 -1.91 10.01
CA VAL A 45 11.82 -2.65 9.92
C VAL A 45 11.67 -3.96 10.68
N GLU A 46 11.93 -5.08 10.01
CA GLU A 46 11.94 -6.40 10.63
C GLU A 46 13.13 -7.21 10.09
N GLN A 47 13.91 -7.80 11.02
CA GLN A 47 15.08 -8.60 10.65
C GLN A 47 14.66 -9.90 9.96
N ASN A 48 13.47 -10.42 10.29
CA ASN A 48 12.91 -11.63 9.69
C ASN A 48 11.65 -11.32 8.85
N ARG A 49 11.82 -10.53 7.78
CA ARG A 49 10.73 -10.16 6.85
C ARG A 49 9.83 -11.33 6.43
N PRO A 50 10.34 -12.53 6.10
CA PRO A 50 9.49 -13.67 5.74
C PRO A 50 8.60 -14.19 6.86
N LYS A 51 8.77 -13.74 8.12
CA LYS A 51 7.92 -14.05 9.27
C LYS A 51 7.08 -12.85 9.72
N LEU A 52 7.17 -11.71 9.04
CA LEU A 52 6.37 -10.54 9.38
C LEU A 52 4.88 -10.89 9.25
N ILE A 53 4.14 -10.48 10.27
CA ILE A 53 2.68 -10.50 10.33
C ILE A 53 2.26 -9.05 10.47
N PHE A 54 1.27 -8.65 9.67
CA PHE A 54 0.72 -7.31 9.71
C PHE A 54 0.20 -6.97 11.11
N ASP A 55 0.56 -5.79 11.58
CA ASP A 55 0.30 -5.35 12.95
C ASP A 55 -0.74 -4.23 12.97
N ARG A 56 -1.70 -4.31 13.89
CA ARG A 56 -2.69 -3.24 14.10
C ARG A 56 -2.05 -1.96 14.61
N GLN A 57 -0.86 -2.03 15.19
CA GLN A 57 -0.12 -0.86 15.62
C GLN A 57 0.23 0.08 14.45
N ILE A 58 0.38 -0.43 13.22
CA ILE A 58 0.59 0.43 12.03
C ILE A 58 -0.66 1.29 11.75
N GLU A 59 -1.86 0.73 11.95
CA GLU A 59 -3.13 1.44 11.75
C GLU A 59 -3.36 2.48 12.84
N TYR A 60 -3.01 2.14 14.09
CA TYR A 60 -3.04 3.12 15.18
C TYR A 60 -2.10 4.29 14.88
N LEU A 61 -0.87 4.02 14.43
CA LEU A 61 0.07 5.06 14.04
C LEU A 61 -0.45 5.89 12.87
N ALA A 62 -1.04 5.25 11.85
CA ALA A 62 -1.64 5.95 10.71
C ALA A 62 -2.80 6.85 11.12
N SER A 63 -3.66 6.39 12.04
CA SER A 63 -4.70 7.20 12.66
C SER A 63 -4.10 8.44 13.35
N GLN A 64 -3.11 8.26 14.23
CA GLN A 64 -2.46 9.38 14.92
C GLN A 64 -1.78 10.35 13.96
N LEU A 65 -1.05 9.85 12.95
CA LEU A 65 -0.42 10.68 11.94
C LEU A 65 -1.45 11.44 11.09
N SER A 66 -2.57 10.82 10.73
CA SER A 66 -3.60 11.49 9.91
C SER A 66 -4.26 12.68 10.61
N LEU A 67 -4.24 12.75 11.95
CA LEU A 67 -4.68 13.92 12.71
C LEU A 67 -3.77 15.14 12.47
N GLU A 68 -2.50 14.89 12.16
CA GLU A 68 -1.47 15.92 11.96
C GLU A 68 -1.24 16.23 10.47
N ILE A 69 -1.41 15.24 9.59
CA ILE A 69 -0.94 15.26 8.19
C ILE A 69 -2.09 15.18 7.18
N SER A 70 -3.29 15.64 7.55
CA SER A 70 -4.53 15.55 6.74
C SER A 70 -4.95 14.12 6.41
N ALA A 71 -4.20 13.40 5.58
CA ALA A 71 -4.46 12.01 5.21
C ALA A 71 -3.16 11.20 5.02
N VAL A 72 -3.21 9.91 5.33
CA VAL A 72 -2.13 8.95 5.12
C VAL A 72 -2.69 7.61 4.62
N LEU A 73 -1.86 6.79 3.99
CA LEU A 73 -2.23 5.47 3.49
C LEU A 73 -1.42 4.38 4.19
N VAL A 74 -2.08 3.44 4.84
CA VAL A 74 -1.45 2.16 5.20
C VAL A 74 -1.41 1.29 3.95
N ALA A 75 -0.25 0.79 3.57
CA ALA A 75 -0.08 -0.17 2.48
C ALA A 75 0.55 -1.46 3.01
N ARG A 76 -0.02 -2.59 2.60
CA ARG A 76 0.40 -3.94 2.99
C ARG A 76 0.55 -4.79 1.76
N TYR A 77 1.71 -5.42 1.64
CA TYR A 77 2.06 -6.31 0.53
C TYR A 77 2.70 -7.57 1.09
N ASP A 78 2.25 -8.73 0.64
CA ASP A 78 2.83 -10.02 0.98
C ASP A 78 2.96 -10.90 -0.27
N SER A 79 4.16 -10.93 -0.83
CA SER A 79 4.46 -11.69 -2.03
C SER A 79 4.41 -13.22 -1.83
N ARG A 80 4.29 -13.72 -0.59
CA ARG A 80 4.19 -15.17 -0.30
C ARG A 80 2.84 -15.73 -0.77
N ILE A 81 1.81 -14.89 -0.67
CA ILE A 81 0.42 -15.26 -0.95
C ILE A 81 -0.23 -14.34 -1.99
N GLY A 82 0.52 -13.37 -2.54
CA GLY A 82 0.00 -12.40 -3.49
C GLY A 82 -0.83 -11.27 -2.87
N HIS A 83 -0.91 -11.21 -1.54
CA HIS A 83 -1.78 -10.29 -0.82
C HIS A 83 -1.38 -8.83 -0.98
N ARG A 84 -2.37 -8.00 -1.29
CA ARG A 84 -2.28 -6.54 -1.36
C ARG A 84 -3.50 -5.95 -0.66
N SER A 85 -3.26 -4.99 0.22
CA SER A 85 -4.36 -4.24 0.82
C SER A 85 -3.89 -2.84 1.19
N SER A 86 -4.83 -1.91 1.25
CA SER A 86 -4.52 -0.55 1.66
C SER A 86 -5.68 0.10 2.41
N ILE A 87 -5.36 1.03 3.32
CA ILE A 87 -6.35 1.74 4.13
C ILE A 87 -5.97 3.22 4.18
N VAL A 88 -6.85 4.09 3.71
CA VAL A 88 -6.66 5.55 3.81
C VAL A 88 -7.22 6.04 5.14
N PHE A 89 -6.38 6.70 5.93
CA PHE A 89 -6.78 7.39 7.15
C PHE A 89 -6.84 8.90 6.91
N LYS A 90 -7.90 9.54 7.38
CA LYS A 90 -8.08 10.99 7.35
C LYS A 90 -8.70 11.43 8.68
N GLU A 91 -8.15 12.47 9.29
CA GLU A 91 -8.66 13.02 10.56
C GLU A 91 -8.84 11.94 11.66
N GLY A 92 -7.90 11.00 11.73
CA GLY A 92 -7.89 9.91 12.71
C GLY A 92 -8.73 8.69 12.33
N LEU A 93 -9.50 8.74 11.25
CA LEU A 93 -10.47 7.70 10.88
C LEU A 93 -10.11 7.00 9.57
N PRO A 94 -10.33 5.68 9.46
CA PRO A 94 -10.25 5.00 8.16
C PRO A 94 -11.44 5.44 7.30
N ILE A 95 -11.15 6.03 6.13
CA ILE A 95 -12.16 6.53 5.19
C ILE A 95 -12.33 5.65 3.94
N TYR A 96 -11.28 4.92 3.56
CA TYR A 96 -11.30 3.93 2.50
C TYR A 96 -10.47 2.71 2.91
N SER A 97 -10.92 1.53 2.52
CA SER A 97 -10.19 0.28 2.67
C SER A 97 -10.32 -0.48 1.35
N PHE A 98 -9.20 -0.95 0.84
CA PHE A 98 -9.12 -1.72 -0.39
C PHE A 98 -8.44 -3.06 -0.14
N ASP A 99 -9.02 -4.13 -0.65
CA ASP A 99 -8.45 -5.47 -0.65
C ASP A 99 -8.51 -6.11 -2.04
N GLU A 100 -8.19 -7.40 -2.13
CA GLU A 100 -8.15 -8.17 -3.39
C GLU A 100 -9.50 -8.17 -4.14
N ASN A 101 -10.62 -7.97 -3.45
CA ASN A 101 -11.94 -7.91 -4.07
C ASN A 101 -12.20 -6.59 -4.81
N ASP A 102 -11.47 -5.53 -4.44
CA ASP A 102 -11.57 -4.22 -5.09
C ASP A 102 -10.65 -4.11 -6.33
N GLU A 103 -9.71 -5.05 -6.48
CA GLU A 103 -8.77 -5.05 -7.59
C GLU A 103 -9.48 -5.21 -8.94
N ILE A 104 -8.94 -4.52 -9.95
CA ILE A 104 -9.45 -4.56 -11.32
C ILE A 104 -8.53 -5.45 -12.15
N TRP A 105 -9.11 -6.52 -12.69
CA TRP A 105 -8.44 -7.52 -13.49
C TRP A 105 -8.92 -7.49 -14.93
N VAL A 106 -8.04 -7.83 -15.86
CA VAL A 106 -8.38 -8.02 -17.28
C VAL A 106 -7.79 -9.33 -17.77
N LEU A 107 -8.40 -9.90 -18.81
CA LEU A 107 -7.88 -11.09 -19.47
C LEU A 107 -6.53 -10.82 -20.14
N LEU A 108 -5.69 -11.85 -20.20
CA LEU A 108 -4.54 -11.87 -21.09
C LEU A 108 -4.96 -12.31 -22.49
N ASN A 109 -4.31 -11.75 -23.50
CA ASN A 109 -4.45 -12.20 -24.88
C ASN A 109 -3.54 -13.42 -25.17
N GLU A 110 -3.60 -13.97 -26.38
CA GLU A 110 -2.80 -15.15 -26.79
C GLU A 110 -1.27 -14.94 -26.69
N GLU A 111 -0.82 -13.69 -26.62
CA GLU A 111 0.60 -13.33 -26.47
C GLU A 111 0.99 -13.11 -25.01
N GLY A 112 0.06 -13.27 -24.06
CA GLY A 112 0.25 -12.99 -22.63
C GLY A 112 0.17 -11.51 -22.27
N ASN A 113 -0.34 -10.65 -23.16
CA ASN A 113 -0.47 -9.22 -22.91
C ASN A 113 -1.86 -8.88 -22.32
N PRO A 114 -1.96 -7.95 -21.35
CA PRO A 114 -3.25 -7.55 -20.77
C PRO A 114 -4.17 -6.85 -21.79
N LEU A 115 -5.43 -7.27 -21.85
CA LEU A 115 -6.47 -6.63 -22.65
C LEU A 115 -7.05 -5.40 -21.92
N ILE A 116 -6.31 -4.30 -21.90
CA ILE A 116 -6.64 -3.08 -21.14
C ILE A 116 -8.01 -2.49 -21.52
N ASP A 117 -8.41 -2.58 -22.80
CA ASP A 117 -9.72 -2.11 -23.29
C ASP A 117 -10.82 -3.19 -23.22
N GLY A 118 -10.54 -4.30 -22.54
CA GLY A 118 -11.43 -5.44 -22.38
C GLY A 118 -12.46 -5.30 -21.26
N GLU A 119 -13.06 -6.43 -20.89
CA GLU A 119 -13.94 -6.51 -19.72
C GLU A 119 -13.10 -6.45 -18.43
N ASN A 120 -13.63 -5.72 -17.44
CA ASN A 120 -13.05 -5.64 -16.11
C ASN A 120 -13.66 -6.71 -15.21
N PHE A 121 -12.82 -7.47 -14.53
CA PHE A 121 -13.21 -8.54 -13.62
C PHE A 121 -12.85 -8.18 -12.18
N SER A 122 -13.72 -8.59 -11.25
CA SER A 122 -13.37 -8.75 -9.84
C SER A 122 -12.84 -10.16 -9.59
N ILE A 123 -12.11 -10.38 -8.50
CA ILE A 123 -11.60 -11.71 -8.15
C ILE A 123 -12.69 -12.79 -8.07
N ASN A 124 -13.87 -12.43 -7.59
CA ASN A 124 -14.99 -13.36 -7.43
C ASN A 124 -15.71 -13.70 -8.75
N SER A 125 -15.41 -12.99 -9.82
CA SER A 125 -15.98 -13.22 -11.16
C SER A 125 -15.01 -13.91 -12.13
N MET A 126 -13.75 -14.09 -11.74
CA MET A 126 -12.75 -14.73 -12.58
C MET A 126 -12.99 -16.25 -12.67
N LYS A 127 -12.67 -16.82 -13.83
CA LYS A 127 -12.76 -18.26 -14.07
C LYS A 127 -11.40 -18.91 -13.88
N ASP A 128 -11.39 -20.13 -13.34
CA ASP A 128 -10.15 -20.86 -13.06
C ASP A 128 -9.39 -21.30 -14.34
N ASP A 129 -10.04 -21.29 -15.52
CA ASP A 129 -9.47 -21.70 -16.81
C ASP A 129 -8.98 -20.54 -17.69
N GLU A 130 -9.04 -19.30 -17.19
CA GLU A 130 -8.59 -18.10 -17.87
C GLU A 130 -7.39 -17.47 -17.14
N GLU A 131 -6.52 -16.78 -17.88
CA GLU A 131 -5.38 -16.04 -17.32
C GLU A 131 -5.70 -14.55 -17.27
N TYR A 132 -5.37 -13.91 -16.14
CA TYR A 132 -5.70 -12.51 -15.87
C TYR A 132 -4.47 -11.75 -15.38
N GLU A 133 -4.48 -10.43 -15.61
CA GLU A 133 -3.52 -9.49 -15.03
C GLU A 133 -4.25 -8.38 -14.27
N THR A 134 -3.67 -7.94 -13.16
CA THR A 134 -4.21 -6.82 -12.39
C THR A 134 -3.76 -5.51 -13.03
N ILE A 135 -4.72 -4.73 -13.55
CA ILE A 135 -4.43 -3.39 -14.09
C ILE A 135 -4.56 -2.29 -13.02
N CYS A 136 -5.31 -2.56 -11.95
CA CYS A 136 -5.39 -1.68 -10.78
C CYS A 136 -5.52 -2.49 -9.50
N ASN A 137 -4.45 -2.53 -8.70
CA ASN A 137 -4.42 -3.29 -7.45
C ASN A 137 -4.82 -2.46 -6.22
N ALA A 138 -5.02 -3.12 -5.07
CA ALA A 138 -5.54 -2.48 -3.86
C ALA A 138 -4.66 -1.34 -3.33
N ILE A 139 -3.33 -1.42 -3.53
CA ILE A 139 -2.39 -0.37 -3.12
C ILE A 139 -2.49 0.83 -4.08
N GLN A 140 -2.61 0.58 -5.38
CA GLN A 140 -2.80 1.63 -6.37
C GLN A 140 -4.11 2.39 -6.14
N LEU A 141 -5.21 1.69 -5.84
CA LEU A 141 -6.49 2.30 -5.46
C LEU A 141 -6.34 3.21 -4.23
N GLY A 142 -5.60 2.74 -3.21
CA GLY A 142 -5.30 3.55 -2.03
C GLY A 142 -4.47 4.80 -2.33
N LEU A 143 -3.47 4.69 -3.20
CA LEU A 143 -2.64 5.81 -3.62
C LEU A 143 -3.44 6.84 -4.43
N GLN A 144 -4.31 6.38 -5.33
CA GLN A 144 -5.23 7.25 -6.06
C GLN A 144 -6.20 7.96 -5.10
N ALA A 145 -6.75 7.25 -4.11
CA ALA A 145 -7.62 7.84 -3.10
C ALA A 145 -6.90 8.86 -2.18
N LEU A 146 -5.59 8.70 -2.00
CA LEU A 146 -4.73 9.68 -1.33
C LEU A 146 -4.42 10.91 -2.22
N GLY A 147 -4.77 10.87 -3.51
CA GLY A 147 -4.47 11.93 -4.48
C GLY A 147 -3.07 11.84 -5.10
N VAL A 148 -2.43 10.67 -5.05
CA VAL A 148 -1.11 10.43 -5.66
C VAL A 148 -1.29 10.05 -7.13
N GLU A 149 -0.98 10.97 -8.03
CA GLU A 149 -1.12 10.76 -9.49
C GLU A 149 0.00 9.88 -10.07
N ASN A 150 1.24 10.03 -9.61
CA ASN A 150 2.38 9.22 -10.04
C ASN A 150 2.86 8.32 -8.89
N TYR A 151 2.30 7.12 -8.84
CA TYR A 151 2.59 6.13 -7.80
C TYR A 151 3.69 5.12 -8.19
N ASN A 152 4.28 5.21 -9.39
CA ASN A 152 5.22 4.19 -9.87
C ASN A 152 6.41 3.99 -8.92
N GLU A 153 7.03 5.07 -8.47
CA GLU A 153 8.17 5.00 -7.54
C GLU A 153 7.79 4.39 -6.20
N VAL A 154 6.62 4.75 -5.66
CA VAL A 154 6.11 4.21 -4.39
C VAL A 154 5.79 2.72 -4.54
N TYR A 155 5.11 2.34 -5.62
CA TYR A 155 4.74 0.96 -5.88
C TYR A 155 5.97 0.07 -6.11
N SER A 156 6.95 0.55 -6.88
CA SER A 156 8.24 -0.14 -7.03
C SER A 156 8.98 -0.27 -5.70
N PHE A 157 8.96 0.75 -4.84
CA PHE A 157 9.57 0.67 -3.51
C PHE A 157 8.92 -0.42 -2.65
N ILE A 158 7.58 -0.46 -2.60
CA ILE A 158 6.81 -1.45 -1.82
C ILE A 158 7.09 -2.88 -2.29
N THR A 159 7.11 -3.09 -3.60
CA THR A 159 7.22 -4.43 -4.19
C THR A 159 8.66 -4.96 -4.26
N SER A 160 9.67 -4.08 -4.16
CA SER A 160 11.09 -4.45 -4.27
C SER A 160 11.84 -4.57 -2.93
N ASN A 161 11.34 -4.00 -1.83
CA ASN A 161 12.02 -3.98 -0.51
C ASN A 161 11.47 -5.01 0.45
#